data_AF-A0A1S2WTK6-F1
#
_entry.id   AF-A0A1S2WTK6-F1
#
_cell.length_a   1.000
_cell.length_b   1.000
_cell.length_c   1.000
_cell.angle_alpha   90.00
_cell.angle_beta   90.00
_cell.angle_gamma   90.00
#
_symmetry.space_group_name_H-M   'P 1'
#
loop_
_entity.id
_entity.type
_entity.pdbx_description
1 polymer ?
#
loop_
_entity_poly.entity_id
_entity_poly.type
_entity_poly.pdbx_seq_one_letter_code
_entity_poly.pdbx_strand_id
1 'polypeptide(L)' 'MPYNKLAELPKGVKSVLPYHAQEIYQAAFNNAWKEYRDKSKRRTNDNLETIAHEVAWSAVKKKIL' A
#
# COMPACT_ATOMS: atom_id res chain seq x y z
N MET A 1 -8.68 0.47 -4.01
CA MET A 1 -8.36 0.33 -5.46
C MET A 1 -6.89 0.67 -5.69
N PRO A 2 -6.20 0.18 -6.73
CA PRO A 2 -4.81 0.55 -7.00
C PRO A 2 -4.69 2.03 -7.42
N TYR A 3 -3.58 2.67 -7.09
CA TYR A 3 -3.28 4.06 -7.38
C TYR A 3 -2.47 4.20 -8.67
N ASN A 4 -2.90 5.00 -9.63
CA ASN A 4 -2.16 5.21 -10.88
C ASN A 4 -1.09 6.31 -10.74
N LYS A 5 -1.34 7.29 -9.87
CA LYS A 5 -0.45 8.43 -9.60
C LYS A 5 -0.27 8.64 -8.11
N LEU A 6 0.87 9.19 -7.72
CA LEU A 6 1.15 9.58 -6.32
C LEU A 6 0.12 10.58 -5.78
N ALA A 7 -0.43 11.45 -6.63
CA ALA A 7 -1.47 12.40 -6.25
C ALA A 7 -2.78 11.72 -5.79
N GLU A 8 -3.03 10.47 -6.17
CA GLU A 8 -4.21 9.69 -5.78
C GLU A 8 -4.03 9.00 -4.43
N LEU A 9 -2.81 8.99 -3.87
CA LEU A 9 -2.57 8.44 -2.54
C LEU A 9 -3.43 9.15 -1.47
N PRO A 10 -3.79 8.44 -0.38
CA PRO A 10 -4.56 9.04 0.71
C PRO A 10 -3.86 10.27 1.26
N LYS A 11 -4.63 11.30 1.64
CA LYS A 11 -4.07 12.55 2.19
C LYS A 11 -3.13 12.29 3.37
N GLY A 12 -3.51 11.36 4.27
CA GLY A 12 -2.66 10.96 5.39
C GLY A 12 -1.31 10.38 4.97
N VAL A 13 -1.25 9.64 3.87
CA VAL A 13 0.01 9.09 3.31
C VAL A 13 0.86 10.23 2.73
N LYS A 14 0.27 11.06 1.87
CA LYS A 14 0.98 12.18 1.21
C LYS A 14 1.50 13.22 2.19
N SER A 15 0.79 13.45 3.29
CA SER A 15 1.16 14.46 4.29
C SER A 15 2.28 14.01 5.23
N VAL A 16 2.49 12.70 5.42
CA VAL A 16 3.49 12.18 6.38
C VAL A 16 4.69 11.55 5.71
N LEU A 17 4.58 11.17 4.43
CA LEU A 17 5.65 10.51 3.69
C LEU A 17 6.36 11.48 2.74
N PRO A 18 7.71 11.52 2.71
CA PRO A 18 8.46 12.23 1.66
C PRO A 18 8.23 11.56 0.30
N TYR A 19 8.55 12.27 -0.78
CA TYR A 19 8.26 11.83 -2.16
C TYR A 19 8.68 10.38 -2.45
N HIS A 20 9.92 10.00 -2.15
CA HIS A 20 10.42 8.65 -2.41
C HIS A 20 9.67 7.56 -1.61
N ALA A 21 9.25 7.89 -0.39
CA ALA A 21 8.44 6.98 0.44
C ALA A 21 7.03 6.78 -0.15
N GLN A 22 6.47 7.80 -0.78
CA GLN A 22 5.18 7.72 -1.47
C GLN A 22 5.26 6.77 -2.68
N GLU A 23 6.37 6.78 -3.42
CA GLU A 23 6.61 5.84 -4.54
C GLU A 23 6.65 4.38 -4.06
N ILE A 24 7.39 4.12 -2.98
CA ILE A 24 7.45 2.79 -2.37
C ILE A 24 6.07 2.35 -1.90
N TYR A 25 5.34 3.26 -1.24
CA TYR A 25 3.99 3.01 -0.77
C TYR A 25 3.06 2.62 -1.92
N GLN A 26 3.04 3.42 -2.99
CA GLN A 26 2.20 3.20 -4.16
C GLN A 26 2.49 1.84 -4.80
N ALA A 27 3.76 1.54 -5.04
CA ALA A 27 4.17 0.29 -5.68
C ALA A 27 3.78 -0.92 -4.83
N ALA A 28 4.04 -0.87 -3.52
CA ALA A 28 3.72 -1.97 -2.60
C ALA A 28 2.21 -2.16 -2.45
N PHE A 29 1.44 -1.08 -2.32
CA PHE A 29 -0.02 -1.14 -2.26
C PHE A 29 -0.60 -1.80 -3.52
N ASN A 30 -0.18 -1.33 -4.70
CA ASN A 30 -0.68 -1.85 -5.97
C ASN A 30 -0.34 -3.32 -6.18
N ASN A 31 0.86 -3.72 -5.77
CA ASN A 31 1.28 -5.11 -5.82
C ASN A 31 0.42 -5.98 -4.88
N ALA A 32 0.26 -5.57 -3.63
CA ALA A 32 -0.58 -6.26 -2.66
C ALA A 32 -2.05 -6.34 -3.10
N TRP A 33 -2.59 -5.27 -3.69
CA TRP A 33 -3.94 -5.26 -4.25
C TRP A 33 -4.14 -6.33 -5.32
N LYS A 34 -3.14 -6.53 -6.18
CA LYS A 34 -3.16 -7.58 -7.22
C LYS A 34 -2.99 -8.97 -6.62
N GLU A 35 -2.07 -9.14 -5.67
CA GLU A 35 -1.74 -10.41 -5.04
C GLU A 35 -2.92 -10.98 -4.23
N TYR A 36 -3.52 -10.13 -3.38
CA TYR A 36 -4.59 -10.51 -2.46
C TYR A 36 -6.00 -10.31 -3.03
N ARG A 37 -6.13 -10.06 -4.35
CA ARG A 37 -7.43 -9.87 -4.99
C ARG A 37 -8.36 -11.06 -4.72
N ASP A 38 -7.80 -12.26 -4.75
CA ASP A 38 -8.49 -13.49 -4.35
C ASP A 38 -8.58 -13.60 -2.82
N LYS A 39 -9.80 -13.81 -2.29
CA LYS A 39 -10.02 -13.93 -0.84
C LYS A 39 -9.29 -15.13 -0.24
N SER A 40 -9.17 -16.23 -0.98
CA SER A 40 -8.51 -17.45 -0.49
C SER A 40 -7.00 -17.28 -0.30
N LYS A 41 -6.40 -16.24 -0.89
CA LYS A 41 -4.99 -15.89 -0.69
C LYS A 41 -4.76 -15.01 0.54
N ARG A 42 -5.82 -14.48 1.15
CA ARG A 42 -5.73 -13.63 2.35
C ARG A 42 -5.63 -14.54 3.57
N ARG A 43 -4.67 -14.23 4.45
CA ARG A 43 -4.49 -14.95 5.71
C ARG A 43 -5.42 -14.45 6.82
N THR A 44 -6.04 -13.29 6.63
CA THR A 44 -6.93 -12.66 7.60
C THR A 44 -8.31 -12.43 6.98
N ASN A 45 -9.32 -12.23 7.84
CA ASN A 45 -10.68 -11.84 7.41
C ASN A 45 -10.79 -10.36 7.03
N ASP A 46 -9.66 -9.64 6.98
CA ASP A 46 -9.65 -8.23 6.61
C ASP A 46 -9.99 -8.02 5.14
N ASN A 47 -10.49 -6.82 4.87
CA ASN A 47 -10.73 -6.39 3.51
C ASN A 47 -9.39 -6.17 2.77
N LEU A 48 -9.43 -6.40 1.45
CA LEU A 48 -8.27 -6.27 0.56
C LEU A 48 -7.52 -4.95 0.73
N GLU A 49 -8.27 -3.87 0.89
CA GLU A 49 -7.71 -2.52 1.01
C GLU A 49 -6.89 -2.36 2.29
N THR A 50 -7.39 -2.87 3.42
CA THR A 50 -6.68 -2.89 4.69
C THR A 50 -5.36 -3.62 4.56
N ILE A 51 -5.37 -4.84 4.01
CA ILE A 51 -4.17 -5.65 3.80
C ILE A 51 -3.17 -4.93 2.90
N ALA A 52 -3.64 -4.33 1.80
CA ALA A 52 -2.78 -3.59 0.88
C ALA A 52 -2.13 -2.36 1.54
N HIS A 53 -2.85 -1.66 2.43
CA HIS A 53 -2.30 -0.57 3.23
C HIS A 53 -1.24 -1.05 4.22
N GLU A 54 -1.48 -2.16 4.92
CA GLU A 54 -0.52 -2.73 5.88
C GLU A 54 0.79 -3.17 5.20
N VAL A 55 0.69 -3.85 4.05
CA VAL A 55 1.84 -4.25 3.24
C VAL A 55 2.61 -3.01 2.77
N ALA A 56 1.91 -1.97 2.30
CA ALA A 56 2.54 -0.74 1.84
C ALA A 56 3.29 -0.01 2.97
N TRP A 57 2.68 0.13 4.15
CA TRP A 57 3.35 0.72 5.31
C TRP A 57 4.56 -0.08 5.77
N SER A 58 4.48 -1.41 5.73
CA SER A 58 5.60 -2.29 6.07
C SER A 58 6.76 -2.14 5.09
N ALA A 59 6.46 -2.01 3.79
CA ALA A 59 7.46 -1.77 2.75
C ALA A 59 8.17 -0.41 2.93
N VAL A 60 7.42 0.65 3.22
CA VAL A 60 7.98 1.98 3.49
C VAL A 60 8.90 1.93 4.72
N LYS A 61 8.44 1.32 5.82
CA LYS A 61 9.25 1.16 7.03
C LYS A 61 10.55 0.44 6.73
N LYS A 62 10.52 -0.70 6.02
CA LYS A 62 11.71 -1.51 5.72
C LYS A 62 12.71 -0.86 4.77
N LYS A 63 12.27 0.08 3.92
CA LYS A 63 13.13 0.74 2.94
C LYS A 63 13.72 2.06 3.43
N ILE A 64 13.16 2.62 4.49
CA ILE A 64 13.52 3.95 5.02
C ILE A 64 14.09 3.88 6.43
N LEU A 65 13.71 2.87 7.22
CA LEU A 65 14.40 2.47 8.45
C LEU A 65 15.40 1.35 8.11
#